data_AF-A0A660N2N0-F1
#
_entry.id   AF-A0A660N2N0-F1
#
_cell.length_a   1.000
_cell.length_b   1.000
_cell.length_c   1.000
_cell.angle_alpha   90.00
_cell.angle_beta   90.00
_cell.angle_gamma   90.00
#
_symmetry.space_group_name_H-M   'P 1'
#
loop_
_entity.id
_entity.type
_entity.pdbx_description
1 polymer ?
#
loop_
_entity_poly.entity_id
_entity_poly.type
_entity_poly.pdbx_seq_one_letter_code
_entity_poly.pdbx_strand_id
1 'polypeptide(L)'
;GARMEMPGCSLCMGNQAQVHEGATVMSTSTRNFPNRLGKNTNVFLGSAELAAICSKLGKIPTVEEYRANIGIINENGDQIYRYMNFNEIAEYNEVAEKVNV
;
A
#
# COMPACT_ATOMS: atom_id res chain seq x y z
N GLY A 1 -12.61 -5.73 8.22
CA GLY A 1 -11.21 -6.23 8.16
C GLY A 1 -10.61 -5.90 6.80
N ALA A 2 -9.29 -6.07 6.64
CA ALA A 2 -8.60 -5.84 5.35
C ALA A 2 -8.76 -7.06 4.41
N ARG A 3 -8.73 -6.82 3.09
CA ARG A 3 -8.67 -7.85 2.05
C ARG A 3 -7.25 -7.92 1.51
N MET A 4 -6.65 -9.11 1.53
CA MET A 4 -5.33 -9.36 0.94
C MET A 4 -5.52 -9.92 -0.48
N GLU A 5 -4.78 -9.37 -1.43
CA GLU A 5 -4.76 -9.82 -2.82
C GLU A 5 -3.48 -10.60 -3.11
N MET A 6 -3.51 -11.48 -4.12
CA MET A 6 -2.31 -12.12 -4.63
C MET A 6 -1.32 -11.07 -5.17
N PRO A 7 0.01 -11.29 -5.05
CA PRO A 7 1.01 -10.37 -5.58
C PRO A 7 0.78 -10.06 -7.06
N GLY A 8 0.56 -8.78 -7.38
CA GLY A 8 0.24 -8.31 -8.73
C GLY A 8 -0.31 -6.88 -8.74
N CYS A 9 -0.69 -6.40 -9.92
CA CYS A 9 -1.17 -5.01 -10.10
C CYS A 9 -2.51 -4.72 -9.38
N SER A 10 -3.35 -5.74 -9.16
CA SER A 10 -4.63 -5.60 -8.45
C SER A 10 -5.46 -4.41 -8.97
N LEU A 11 -6.01 -3.58 -8.07
CA LEU A 11 -6.83 -2.41 -8.37
C LEU A 11 -6.09 -1.30 -9.13
N CYS A 12 -4.76 -1.29 -9.16
CA CYS A 12 -3.98 -0.23 -9.81
C CYS A 12 -4.25 -0.13 -11.32
N MET A 13 -4.54 -1.28 -11.96
CA MET A 13 -4.89 -1.34 -13.37
C MET A 13 -6.38 -1.11 -13.65
N GLY A 14 -7.26 -1.53 -12.74
CA GLY A 14 -8.72 -1.46 -12.92
C GLY A 14 -9.30 -2.42 -13.96
N ASN A 15 -8.50 -3.38 -14.44
CA ASN A 15 -8.86 -4.34 -15.50
C ASN A 15 -9.37 -5.70 -14.98
N GLN A 16 -9.30 -5.95 -13.67
CA GLN A 16 -9.74 -7.18 -13.02
C GLN A 16 -10.74 -6.84 -11.92
N ALA A 17 -10.23 -6.40 -10.78
CA ALA A 17 -11.03 -5.87 -9.69
C ALA A 17 -11.28 -4.38 -9.88
N GLN A 18 -12.45 -3.92 -9.40
CA GLN A 18 -12.81 -2.51 -9.35
C GLN A 18 -13.38 -2.18 -7.98
N VAL A 19 -13.20 -0.93 -7.56
CA VAL A 19 -13.87 -0.41 -6.37
C VAL A 19 -15.35 -0.17 -6.66
N HIS A 20 -16.13 0.08 -5.61
CA HIS A 20 -17.54 0.39 -5.75
C HIS A 20 -17.76 1.66 -6.60
N GLU A 21 -18.81 1.67 -7.40
CA GLU A 21 -19.16 2.83 -8.23
C GLU A 21 -19.42 4.07 -7.37
N GLY A 22 -18.92 5.24 -7.79
CA GLY A 22 -19.09 6.48 -7.03
C GLY A 22 -18.19 6.62 -5.81
N ALA A 23 -17.36 5.61 -5.50
CA ALA A 23 -16.55 5.63 -4.28
C ALA A 23 -15.48 6.74 -4.29
N THR A 24 -15.20 7.25 -3.09
CA THR A 24 -14.02 8.08 -2.84
C THR A 24 -12.91 7.19 -2.29
N VAL A 25 -11.73 7.22 -2.92
CA VAL A 25 -10.63 6.28 -2.67
C VAL A 25 -9.35 7.05 -2.34
N MET A 26 -8.67 6.66 -1.27
CA MET A 26 -7.27 7.00 -1.03
C MET A 26 -6.40 5.83 -1.52
N SER A 27 -5.51 6.09 -2.48
CA SER A 27 -4.73 5.07 -3.17
C SER A 27 -3.24 5.37 -3.15
N THR A 28 -2.41 4.34 -3.02
CA THR A 28 -0.95 4.39 -3.20
C THR A 28 -0.52 4.03 -4.63
N SER A 29 -1.48 3.90 -5.55
CA SER A 29 -1.23 3.67 -6.97
C SER A 29 -0.53 4.87 -7.63
N THR A 30 -0.11 4.68 -8.87
CA THR A 30 0.59 5.72 -9.63
C THR A 30 -0.33 6.68 -10.38
N ARG A 31 -1.63 6.36 -10.52
CA ARG A 31 -2.57 7.06 -11.41
C ARG A 31 -3.98 7.12 -10.81
N ASN A 32 -4.66 8.24 -11.02
CA ASN A 32 -6.02 8.53 -10.57
C ASN A 32 -6.94 9.10 -11.68
N PHE A 33 -6.65 8.82 -12.96
CA PHE A 33 -7.48 9.27 -14.07
C PHE A 33 -8.95 8.81 -13.93
N PRO A 34 -9.93 9.53 -14.50
CA PRO A 34 -11.34 9.15 -14.43
C PRO A 34 -11.56 7.70 -14.85
N ASN A 35 -12.40 6.99 -14.08
CA ASN A 35 -12.74 5.58 -14.30
C ASN A 35 -11.56 4.58 -14.17
N ARG A 36 -10.42 4.98 -13.60
CA ARG A 36 -9.25 4.10 -13.49
C ARG A 36 -9.41 2.98 -12.47
N LEU A 37 -9.89 3.26 -11.27
CA LEU A 37 -10.06 2.25 -10.20
C LEU A 37 -11.49 1.67 -10.17
N GLY A 38 -12.46 2.38 -10.75
CA GLY A 38 -13.86 1.99 -10.82
C GLY A 38 -14.69 3.10 -11.49
N LYS A 39 -15.94 2.82 -11.83
CA LYS A 39 -16.81 3.81 -12.50
C LYS A 39 -17.16 4.96 -11.56
N ASN A 40 -17.13 6.18 -12.09
CA ASN A 40 -17.55 7.40 -11.38
C ASN A 40 -16.83 7.62 -10.03
N THR A 41 -15.61 7.10 -9.87
CA THR A 41 -14.86 7.19 -8.61
C THR A 41 -14.04 8.46 -8.50
N ASN A 42 -13.91 8.97 -7.27
CA ASN A 42 -12.99 10.06 -6.93
C ASN A 42 -11.74 9.49 -6.25
N VAL A 43 -10.59 9.54 -6.92
CA VAL A 43 -9.36 8.89 -6.44
C VAL A 43 -8.31 9.93 -6.05
N PHE A 44 -7.84 9.84 -4.81
CA PHE A 44 -6.77 10.65 -4.25
C PHE A 44 -5.51 9.80 -4.09
N LEU A 45 -4.36 10.35 -4.50
CA LEU A 45 -3.07 9.68 -4.36
C LEU A 45 -2.38 10.13 -3.08
N GLY A 46 -1.82 9.19 -2.33
CA GLY A 46 -1.15 9.46 -1.05
C GLY A 46 -0.16 8.35 -0.67
N SER A 47 0.55 8.56 0.44
CA SER A 47 1.48 7.55 0.97
C SER A 47 0.76 6.37 1.62
N ALA A 48 1.48 5.27 1.85
CA ALA A 48 0.93 4.10 2.52
C ALA A 48 0.49 4.40 3.96
N GLU A 49 1.25 5.24 4.67
CA GLU A 49 0.93 5.66 6.03
C GLU A 49 -0.33 6.52 6.06
N LEU A 50 -0.47 7.47 5.12
CA LEU A 50 -1.68 8.28 5.01
C LEU A 50 -2.89 7.41 4.65
N ALA A 51 -2.74 6.47 3.72
CA ALA A 51 -3.81 5.54 3.34
C ALA A 51 -4.26 4.67 4.52
N ALA A 52 -3.31 4.18 5.34
CA ALA A 52 -3.60 3.44 6.57
C ALA A 52 -4.42 4.30 7.55
N ILE A 53 -4.01 5.55 7.79
CA ILE A 53 -4.74 6.49 8.65
C ILE A 53 -6.14 6.78 8.09
N CYS A 54 -6.28 7.02 6.79
CA CYS A 54 -7.58 7.22 6.13
C CYS A 54 -8.50 6.01 6.33
N SER A 55 -7.98 4.79 6.19
CA SER A 55 -8.77 3.56 6.40
C SER A 55 -9.21 3.36 7.84
N LYS A 56 -8.40 3.80 8.81
CA LYS A 56 -8.75 3.79 10.24
C LYS A 56 -9.81 4.82 10.59
N LEU A 57 -9.72 6.03 10.02
CA LEU A 57 -10.61 7.16 10.35
C LEU A 57 -11.88 7.24 9.47
N GLY A 58 -11.88 6.61 8.30
CA GLY A 58 -12.98 6.69 7.33
C GLY A 58 -13.08 8.02 6.57
N LYS A 59 -12.07 8.90 6.68
CA LYS A 59 -11.99 10.20 6.01
C LYS A 59 -10.54 10.58 5.72
N ILE A 60 -10.33 11.55 4.84
CA ILE A 60 -9.02 12.20 4.69
C ILE A 60 -8.79 13.06 5.94
N PRO A 61 -7.71 12.82 6.71
CA PRO A 61 -7.47 13.52 7.96
C PRO A 61 -7.03 14.97 7.73
N THR A 62 -7.17 15.78 8.77
CA THR A 62 -6.45 17.05 8.93
C THR A 62 -4.96 16.80 9.19
N VAL A 63 -4.14 17.84 9.07
CA VAL A 63 -2.69 17.74 9.32
C VAL A 63 -2.44 17.34 10.78
N GLU A 64 -3.22 17.90 11.71
CA GLU A 64 -3.13 17.64 13.13
C GLU A 64 -3.48 16.18 13.45
N GLU A 65 -4.58 15.66 12.89
CA GLU A 65 -4.97 14.24 13.02
C GLU A 65 -3.91 13.30 12.43
N TYR A 66 -3.32 13.66 11.29
CA TYR A 66 -2.24 12.89 10.68
C TYR A 66 -1.01 12.83 11.60
N ARG A 67 -0.54 13.99 12.10
CA ARG A 67 0.64 14.08 12.97
C ARG A 67 0.43 13.32 14.30
N ALA A 68 -0.78 13.32 14.83
CA ALA A 68 -1.10 12.55 16.03
C ALA A 68 -1.04 11.03 15.81
N ASN A 69 -1.41 10.54 14.62
CA ASN A 69 -1.44 9.10 14.33
C ASN A 69 -0.10 8.55 13.80
N ILE A 70 0.76 9.39 13.20
CA ILE A 70 2.03 8.94 12.61
C ILE A 70 3.13 8.67 13.65
N GLY A 71 3.01 9.19 14.88
CA GLY A 71 4.04 9.10 15.91
C GLY A 71 4.54 7.67 16.17
N ILE A 72 3.62 6.70 16.20
CA ILE A 72 3.94 5.27 16.45
C ILE A 72 4.86 4.68 15.36
N ILE A 73 4.67 5.11 14.11
CA ILE A 73 5.50 4.66 12.98
C ILE A 73 6.91 5.26 13.09
N ASN A 74 7.01 6.52 13.50
CA ASN A 74 8.30 7.20 13.66
C ASN A 74 9.15 6.57 14.79
N GLU A 75 8.52 6.14 15.88
CA GLU A 75 9.21 5.50 17.02
C GLU A 75 9.83 4.14 16.64
N ASN A 76 9.23 3.41 15.70
CA ASN A 76 9.67 2.08 15.28
C ASN A 76 10.21 2.05 13.84
N GLY A 77 10.60 3.20 13.30
CA GLY A 77 10.98 3.36 11.89
C GLY A 77 12.05 2.37 11.44
N ASP A 78 13.08 2.16 12.26
CA ASP A 78 14.19 1.25 11.95
C ASP A 78 13.76 -0.22 11.82
N GLN A 79 12.71 -0.62 12.54
CA GLN A 79 12.15 -1.97 12.47
C GLN A 79 11.14 -2.12 11.32
N ILE A 80 10.39 -1.06 11.02
CA ILE A 80 9.34 -1.03 10.00
C ILE A 80 9.95 -0.96 8.59
N TYR A 81 10.92 -0.06 8.37
CA TYR A 81 11.46 0.25 7.04
C TYR A 81 12.68 -0.61 6.69
N ARG A 82 12.56 -1.94 6.86
CA ARG A 82 13.58 -2.92 6.44
C ARG A 82 13.29 -3.44 5.04
N TYR A 83 14.24 -3.28 4.13
CA TYR A 83 14.17 -3.88 2.80
C TYR A 83 14.48 -5.37 2.83
N MET A 84 13.99 -6.09 1.83
CA MET A 84 14.23 -7.52 1.66
C MET A 84 15.55 -7.74 0.91
N ASN A 85 16.63 -7.94 1.65
CA ASN A 85 17.94 -8.27 1.10
C ASN A 85 18.09 -9.80 1.05
N PHE A 86 17.89 -10.43 -0.12
CA PHE A 86 17.91 -11.90 -0.24
C PHE A 86 19.24 -12.54 0.17
N ASN A 87 20.35 -11.82 0.03
CA ASN A 87 21.68 -12.25 0.47
C ASN A 87 21.83 -12.33 2.00
N GLU A 88 20.94 -11.70 2.76
CA GLU A 88 20.93 -11.71 4.23
C GLU A 88 19.92 -12.73 4.79
N ILE A 89 19.22 -13.47 3.92
CA ILE A 89 18.19 -14.44 4.29
C ILE A 89 18.71 -15.86 4.00
N ALA A 90 18.86 -16.66 5.06
CA ALA A 90 19.49 -17.98 5.01
C ALA A 90 18.83 -18.91 3.98
N GLU A 91 17.49 -18.92 3.92
CA GLU A 91 16.74 -19.78 3.01
C GLU A 91 17.03 -19.50 1.54
N TYR A 92 17.34 -18.25 1.18
CA TYR A 92 17.71 -17.88 -0.20
C TYR A 92 19.16 -18.24 -0.50
N ASN A 93 20.07 -18.07 0.46
CA ASN A 93 21.48 -18.45 0.32
C ASN A 93 21.65 -19.96 0.14
N GLU A 94 20.95 -20.78 0.94
CA GLU A 94 21.02 -22.25 0.85
C GLU A 94 20.58 -22.80 -0.51
N VAL A 95 19.65 -22.11 -1.19
CA VAL A 95 19.22 -22.47 -2.54
C VAL A 95 20.26 -21.99 -3.55
N ALA A 96 20.78 -20.77 -3.40
CA ALA A 96 21.77 -20.20 -4.31
C ALA A 96 23.08 -21.01 -4.35
N GLU A 97 23.58 -21.49 -3.21
CA GLU A 97 24.80 -22.31 -3.11
C GLU A 97 24.71 -23.65 -3.87
N LYS A 98 23.49 -24.16 -4.09
CA LYS A 98 23.26 -25.42 -4.81
C LYS A 98 23.22 -25.24 -6.33
N VAL A 99 23.24 -23.99 -6.82
CA VAL A 99 23.24 -23.68 -8.24
C VAL A 99 24.68 -23.66 -8.75
N ASN A 100 25.08 -24.68 -9.50
CA ASN A 100 26.35 -24.65 -10.24
C ASN A 100 26.21 -23.69 -11.43
N VAL A 101 26.99 -22.62 -11.42
CA VAL A 101 27.13 -21.66 -12.53
C VAL A 101 28.38 -21.99 -13.35
#